data_AF-A0AB72ZQW4-F1
#
_entry.id   AF-A0AB72ZQW4-F1
#
_cell.length_a   1.000
_cell.length_b   1.000
_cell.length_c   1.000
_cell.angle_alpha   90.00
_cell.angle_beta   90.00
_cell.angle_gamma   90.00
#
_symmetry.space_group_name_H-M   'P 1'
#
loop_
_entity.id
_entity.type
_entity.pdbx_description
1 polymer ?
#
loop_
_entity_poly.entity_id
_entity_poly.type
_entity_poly.pdbx_seq_one_letter_code
_entity_poly.pdbx_strand_id
1 'polypeptide(L)'
;GLYRGERLRPPLLAAIKSYIPPPPPPPAPPAPKTVRLDSLSLFDVGKFTLNAGSTKMLVTALIDIKAKPGWLIVVAGHTDITGDAQANHILSLKRAEALR
;
A
#
# COMPACT_ATOMS: atom_id res chain seq x y z
N GLY A 1 -58.74 -6.68 27.66
CA GLY A 1 -58.22 -6.21 26.36
C GLY A 1 -56.84 -6.78 26.14
N LEU A 2 -56.69 -7.68 25.16
CA LEU A 2 -55.58 -8.65 25.08
C LEU A 2 -54.35 -8.21 24.24
N TYR A 3 -54.24 -6.94 23.84
CA TYR A 3 -53.11 -6.47 23.03
C TYR A 3 -52.53 -5.15 23.57
N ARG A 4 -51.52 -5.26 24.43
CA ARG A 4 -50.75 -4.10 24.95
C ARG A 4 -49.94 -3.39 23.85
N GLY A 5 -49.70 -4.05 22.71
CA GLY A 5 -48.93 -3.52 21.59
C GLY A 5 -49.61 -2.36 20.84
N GLU A 6 -50.95 -2.24 20.92
CA GLU A 6 -51.70 -1.16 20.27
C GLU A 6 -51.26 0.24 20.75
N ARG A 7 -50.87 0.36 22.02
CA ARG A 7 -50.35 1.62 22.59
C ARG A 7 -48.98 2.02 22.04
N LEU A 8 -48.18 1.06 21.59
CA LEU A 8 -46.82 1.27 21.10
C LEU A 8 -46.76 1.44 19.58
N ARG A 9 -47.85 1.12 18.88
CA ARG A 9 -47.94 1.22 17.42
C ARG A 9 -47.79 2.66 16.88
N PRO A 10 -48.46 3.69 17.46
CA PRO A 10 -48.27 5.07 17.01
C PRO A 10 -46.83 5.61 17.19
N PRO A 11 -46.17 5.48 18.37
CA PRO A 11 -44.81 5.99 18.54
C PRO A 11 -43.78 5.21 17.71
N LEU A 12 -44.00 3.91 17.49
CA LEU A 12 -43.13 3.11 16.62
C LEU A 12 -43.20 3.58 15.16
N LEU A 13 -44.40 3.81 14.64
CA LEU A 13 -44.58 4.33 13.27
C LEU A 13 -43.99 5.73 13.12
N ALA A 14 -44.06 6.57 14.16
CA ALA A 14 -43.41 7.88 14.16
C ALA A 14 -41.88 7.74 14.10
N ALA A 15 -41.28 6.85 14.90
CA ALA A 15 -39.85 6.61 14.93
C ALA A 15 -39.30 6.10 13.59
N ILE A 16 -40.03 5.18 12.93
CA ILE A 16 -39.67 4.67 11.60
C ILE A 16 -39.71 5.79 10.55
N LYS A 17 -40.76 6.63 10.57
CA LYS A 17 -40.89 7.75 9.62
C LYS A 17 -39.83 8.82 9.80
N SER A 18 -39.37 9.05 11.04
CA SER A 18 -38.32 10.03 11.35
C SER A 18 -36.90 9.49 11.16
N TYR A 19 -36.74 8.21 10.84
CA TYR A 19 -35.42 7.62 10.69
C TYR A 19 -34.74 8.17 9.44
N ILE A 20 -33.61 8.85 9.64
CA ILE A 20 -32.71 9.29 8.59
C ILE A 20 -31.42 8.49 8.76
N PRO A 21 -31.03 7.66 7.78
CA PRO A 21 -29.77 6.94 7.87
C PRO A 21 -28.62 7.96 7.92
N PRO A 22 -27.58 7.73 8.74
CA PRO A 22 -26.41 8.58 8.74
C PRO A 22 -25.79 8.60 7.33
N PRO A 23 -25.24 9.74 6.89
CA PRO A 23 -24.59 9.82 5.59
C PRO A 23 -23.47 8.78 5.51
N PRO A 24 -23.27 8.15 4.33
CA PRO A 24 -22.19 7.20 4.15
C PRO A 24 -20.85 7.87 4.49
N PRO A 25 -19.95 7.16 5.18
CA PRO A 25 -18.62 7.71 5.45
C PRO A 25 -17.94 8.08 4.12
N PRO A 26 -17.13 9.15 4.11
CA PRO A 26 -16.38 9.52 2.92
C PRO A 26 -15.53 8.34 2.43
N PRO A 27 -15.35 8.18 1.11
CA PRO A 27 -14.54 7.11 0.56
C PRO A 27 -13.14 7.15 1.18
N ALA A 28 -12.66 5.99 1.64
CA ALA A 28 -11.32 5.86 2.19
C ALA A 28 -10.29 6.33 1.15
N PRO A 29 -9.19 6.98 1.58
CA PRO A 29 -8.13 7.38 0.67
C PRO A 29 -7.59 6.15 -0.09
N PRO A 30 -7.22 6.30 -1.37
CA PRO A 30 -6.73 5.20 -2.18
C PRO A 30 -5.50 4.57 -1.52
N ALA A 31 -5.50 3.24 -1.43
CA ALA A 31 -4.38 2.48 -0.85
C ALA A 31 -3.07 2.79 -1.61
N PRO A 32 -1.92 2.79 -0.91
CA PRO A 32 -0.63 3.03 -1.54
C PRO A 32 -0.35 1.96 -2.59
N LYS A 33 -0.01 2.39 -3.82
CA LYS A 33 0.41 1.47 -4.89
C LYS A 33 1.85 1.04 -4.62
N THR A 34 2.06 -0.26 -4.40
CA THR A 34 3.40 -0.84 -4.29
C THR A 34 3.91 -1.19 -5.68
N VAL A 35 5.04 -0.59 -6.07
CA VAL A 35 5.77 -0.98 -7.28
C VAL A 35 6.82 -2.01 -6.86
N ARG A 36 6.73 -3.22 -7.42
CA ARG A 36 7.75 -4.26 -7.23
C ARG A 36 8.72 -4.23 -8.40
N LEU A 37 10.01 -4.16 -8.09
CA LEU A 37 11.10 -4.26 -9.05
C LEU A 37 11.82 -5.58 -8.80
N ASP A 38 11.98 -6.39 -9.85
CA ASP A 38 12.62 -7.70 -9.74
C ASP A 38 14.13 -7.57 -9.55
N SER A 39 14.61 -8.04 -8.39
CA SER A 39 16.00 -7.91 -7.93
C SER A 39 17.03 -8.51 -8.90
N LEU A 40 16.70 -9.64 -9.53
CA LEU A 40 17.57 -10.36 -10.47
C LEU A 40 17.83 -9.60 -11.77
N SER A 41 16.96 -8.65 -12.14
CA SER A 41 17.19 -7.80 -13.31
C SER A 41 18.03 -6.57 -12.97
N LEU A 42 18.04 -6.15 -11.70
CA LEU A 42 18.72 -4.92 -11.24
C LEU A 42 20.18 -5.17 -10.84
N PHE A 43 20.45 -6.28 -10.16
CA PHE A 43 21.75 -6.56 -9.55
C PHE A 43 22.19 -8.00 -9.81
N ASP A 44 23.48 -8.20 -10.07
CA ASP A 44 24.08 -9.54 -10.01
C ASP A 44 24.10 -10.08 -8.57
N VAL A 45 24.23 -11.40 -8.43
CA VAL A 45 24.38 -12.09 -7.14
C VAL A 45 25.55 -11.48 -6.34
N GLY A 46 25.28 -11.09 -5.09
CA GLY A 46 26.27 -10.49 -4.19
C GLY A 46 26.70 -9.05 -4.54
N LYS A 47 26.20 -8.46 -5.64
CA LYS A 47 26.52 -7.08 -6.02
C LYS A 47 25.39 -6.11 -5.67
N PHE A 48 25.76 -4.85 -5.56
CA PHE A 48 24.87 -3.70 -5.36
C PHE A 48 25.03 -2.65 -6.49
N THR A 49 25.82 -2.96 -7.51
CA THR A 49 25.99 -2.11 -8.70
C THR A 49 24.88 -2.41 -9.71
N LEU A 50 24.23 -1.35 -10.21
CA LEU A 50 23.15 -1.49 -11.19
C LEU A 50 23.67 -2.02 -12.53
N ASN A 51 22.97 -3.02 -13.08
CA ASN A 51 23.29 -3.56 -14.39
C ASN A 51 22.86 -2.57 -15.50
N ALA A 52 23.64 -2.45 -16.59
CA ALA A 52 23.34 -1.52 -17.68
C ALA A 52 22.00 -1.81 -18.39
N GLY A 53 21.52 -3.07 -18.36
CA GLY A 53 20.19 -3.44 -18.88
C GLY A 53 19.02 -2.96 -18.00
N SER A 54 19.28 -2.61 -16.74
CA SER A 54 18.27 -2.31 -15.73
C SER A 54 17.79 -0.84 -15.76
N THR A 55 18.54 0.04 -16.42
CA THR A 55 18.26 1.49 -16.47
C THR A 55 16.90 1.79 -17.11
N LYS A 56 16.49 1.03 -18.12
CA LYS A 56 15.16 1.20 -18.75
C LYS A 56 14.01 0.93 -17.77
N MET A 57 14.10 -0.12 -16.98
CA MET A 57 13.08 -0.45 -15.98
C MET A 57 13.03 0.59 -14.85
N LEU A 58 14.18 1.09 -14.43
CA LEU A 58 14.26 2.15 -13.41
C LEU A 58 13.64 3.46 -13.89
N VAL A 59 13.88 3.85 -15.15
CA VAL A 59 13.28 5.05 -15.73
C VAL A 59 11.76 4.92 -15.81
N THR A 60 11.23 3.77 -16.24
CA THR A 60 9.77 3.53 -16.25
C THR A 60 9.18 3.63 -14.84
N ALA A 61 9.81 2.99 -13.84
CA ALA A 61 9.36 3.07 -12.46
C ALA A 61 9.42 4.51 -11.91
N LEU A 62 10.45 5.27 -12.25
CA LEU A 62 10.58 6.68 -11.86
C LEU A 62 9.50 7.56 -12.50
N ILE A 63 9.11 7.31 -13.75
CA ILE A 63 8.02 8.03 -14.41
C ILE A 63 6.69 7.75 -13.70
N ASP A 64 6.42 6.48 -13.37
CA ASP A 64 5.21 6.09 -12.63
C ASP A 64 5.15 6.69 -11.23
N ILE A 65 6.30 6.83 -10.56
CA ILE A 65 6.41 7.47 -9.25
C ILE A 65 6.28 9.00 -9.36
N LYS A 66 6.94 9.64 -10.33
CA LYS A 66 6.84 11.09 -10.57
C LYS A 66 5.43 11.54 -10.96
N ALA A 67 4.63 10.65 -11.55
CA ALA A 67 3.22 10.92 -11.86
C ALA A 67 2.36 11.19 -10.61
N LYS A 68 2.88 10.99 -9.39
CA LYS A 68 2.19 11.23 -8.12
C LYS A 68 2.99 12.14 -7.18
N PRO A 69 3.04 13.46 -7.44
CA PRO A 69 3.70 14.40 -6.54
C PRO A 69 3.05 14.39 -5.14
N GLY A 70 3.86 14.42 -4.09
CA GLY A 70 3.42 14.47 -2.68
C GLY A 70 3.34 13.12 -1.95
N TRP A 71 3.71 12.00 -2.59
CA TRP A 71 3.70 10.67 -1.98
C TRP A 71 5.06 10.33 -1.36
N LEU A 72 5.07 9.70 -0.18
CA LEU A 72 6.28 9.17 0.44
C LEU A 72 6.76 7.94 -0.33
N ILE A 73 7.99 7.99 -0.86
CA ILE A 73 8.62 6.88 -1.56
C ILE A 73 9.48 6.12 -0.55
N VAL A 74 9.18 4.84 -0.35
CA VAL A 74 9.98 3.94 0.49
C VAL A 74 10.65 2.92 -0.40
N VAL A 75 11.98 2.86 -0.36
CA VAL A 75 12.79 1.89 -1.10
C VAL A 75 13.34 0.86 -0.10
N ALA A 76 13.07 -0.42 -0.34
CA ALA A 76 13.56 -1.51 0.50
C ALA A 76 14.28 -2.56 -0.36
N GLY A 77 15.56 -2.77 -0.09
CA GLY A 77 16.35 -3.83 -0.72
C GLY A 77 16.02 -5.19 -0.12
N HIS A 78 16.03 -6.22 -0.95
CA HIS A 78 15.86 -7.61 -0.52
C HIS A 78 17.06 -8.44 -0.97
N THR A 79 17.44 -9.41 -0.14
CA THR A 79 18.49 -10.41 -0.39
C THR A 79 17.93 -11.79 -0.14
N ASP A 80 18.55 -12.79 -0.77
CA ASP A 80 18.19 -14.19 -0.52
C ASP A 80 18.63 -14.63 0.88
N ILE A 81 18.08 -15.76 1.33
CA ILE A 81 18.39 -16.38 2.62
C ILE A 81 19.81 -16.98 2.66
N THR A 82 20.45 -17.16 1.50
CA THR A 82 21.74 -17.83 1.40
C THR A 82 22.88 -16.93 1.90
N GLY A 83 23.75 -17.46 2.77
CA GLY A 83 24.92 -16.75 3.29
C GLY A 83 24.74 -16.19 4.70
N ASP A 84 25.61 -15.24 5.06
CA ASP A 84 25.61 -14.61 6.39
C ASP A 84 24.50 -13.55 6.51
N ALA A 85 23.76 -13.60 7.62
CA ALA A 85 22.61 -12.72 7.85
C ALA A 85 23.01 -11.24 7.99
N GLN A 86 24.16 -10.95 8.61
CA GLN A 86 24.65 -9.57 8.75
C GLN A 86 25.11 -9.01 7.41
N ALA A 87 25.85 -9.80 6.63
CA ALA A 87 26.25 -9.43 5.27
C ALA A 87 25.04 -9.17 4.36
N ASN A 88 24.01 -10.02 4.45
CA ASN A 88 22.76 -9.85 3.69
C ASN A 88 21.99 -8.58 4.09
N HIS A 89 21.99 -8.23 5.38
CA HIS A 89 21.39 -6.97 5.83
C HIS A 89 22.14 -5.73 5.31
N ILE A 90 23.47 -5.76 5.35
CA ILE A 90 24.29 -4.67 4.80
C ILE A 90 24.11 -4.57 3.28
N LEU A 91 24.06 -5.70 2.58
CA LEU A 91 23.87 -5.76 1.14
C LEU A 91 22.49 -5.21 0.73
N SER A 92 21.44 -5.55 1.48
CA SER A 92 20.09 -5.05 1.20
C SER A 92 19.97 -3.54 1.39
N LEU A 93 20.62 -2.98 2.43
CA LEU A 93 20.73 -1.53 2.64
C LEU A 93 21.45 -0.85 1.49
N LYS A 94 22.64 -1.34 1.10
CA LYS A 94 23.41 -0.77 -0.01
C LYS A 94 22.64 -0.79 -1.35
N ARG A 95 21.86 -1.84 -1.59
CA ARG A 95 20.99 -1.93 -2.78
C ARG A 95 19.86 -0.90 -2.77
N ALA A 96 19.28 -0.62 -1.60
CA ALA A 96 18.27 0.43 -1.45
C ALA A 96 18.88 1.83 -1.65
N GLU A 97 20.08 2.07 -1.13
CA GLU A 97 20.81 3.33 -1.31
C GLU A 97 21.20 3.58 -2.77
N ALA A 98 21.58 2.55 -3.52
CA ALA A 98 21.92 2.67 -4.94
C ALA A 98 20.74 3.13 -5.83
N LEU A 99 19.52 3.07 -5.32
CA LEU A 99 18.29 3.45 -6.01
C LEU A 99 17.75 4.82 -5.58
N ARG A 100 18.36 5.45 -4.58
CA ARG A 100 17.96 6.76 -4.07
C ARG A 100 18.50 7.88 -4.96
#